data_AF-A0A0B1TP96-F1
#
_entry.id   AF-A0A0B1TP96-F1
#
_cell.length_a   1.000
_cell.length_b   1.000
_cell.length_c   1.000
_cell.angle_alpha   90.00
_cell.angle_beta   90.00
_cell.angle_gamma   90.00
#
_symmetry.space_group_name_H-M   'P 1'
#
loop_
_entity.id
_entity.type
_entity.pdbx_description
1 polymer ?
#
loop_
_entity_poly.entity_id
_entity_poly.type
_entity_poly.pdbx_seq_one_letter_code
_entity_poly.pdbx_strand_id
1 'polypeptide(L)'
;MTAKAAFNPYEVLGLERGCTDKDVQKAYKQQCLRWHPDKNLENKEEAEKRFIAAKEAFLFLFDKSKREEYDRDYEKAKHREATYRARMEKADSARRRFIDELQQREKEFSERSRTAEGLSPAQAYQRRKEEEKRIRSEFEALRKKLEEEAAEELHAQQARLARLAQEQQEDRKKQEGEDT
;
A
#
# COMPACT_ATOMS: atom_id res chain seq x y z
N MET A 1 14.62 -4.59 38.72
CA MET A 1 13.46 -4.64 39.62
C MET A 1 12.28 -5.14 38.81
N THR A 2 11.78 -6.33 39.14
CA THR A 2 10.65 -6.97 38.44
C THR A 2 9.41 -6.09 38.61
N ALA A 3 8.77 -5.71 37.50
CA ALA A 3 7.54 -4.94 37.53
C ALA A 3 6.49 -5.76 38.28
N LYS A 4 6.15 -5.34 39.50
CA LYS A 4 5.01 -5.87 40.26
C LYS A 4 3.80 -5.69 39.35
N ALA A 5 3.18 -6.79 38.91
CA ALA A 5 1.93 -6.75 38.15
C ALA A 5 0.99 -5.75 38.84
N ALA A 6 0.39 -4.84 38.07
CA ALA A 6 -0.34 -3.70 38.60
C ALA A 6 -1.39 -4.17 39.60
N PHE A 7 -1.09 -4.02 40.90
CA PHE A 7 -1.95 -4.46 41.98
C PHE A 7 -3.20 -3.58 41.98
N ASN A 8 -4.35 -4.17 41.63
CA ASN A 8 -5.63 -3.47 41.68
C ASN A 8 -6.37 -3.84 42.99
N PRO A 9 -6.41 -2.94 43.98
CA PRO A 9 -7.00 -3.25 45.29
C PRO A 9 -8.52 -3.49 45.20
N TYR A 10 -9.19 -2.89 44.20
CA TYR A 10 -10.61 -3.11 43.96
C TYR A 10 -10.89 -4.53 43.48
N GLU A 11 -10.11 -5.03 42.52
CA GLU A 11 -10.23 -6.40 42.00
C GLU A 11 -9.92 -7.46 43.06
N VAL A 12 -8.94 -7.19 43.93
CA VAL A 12 -8.56 -8.11 45.00
C VAL A 12 -9.69 -8.32 46.01
N LEU A 13 -10.44 -7.26 46.34
CA LEU A 13 -11.62 -7.37 47.20
C LEU A 13 -12.89 -7.76 46.43
N GLY A 14 -12.87 -7.72 45.10
CA GLY A 14 -14.03 -7.96 44.25
C GLY A 14 -15.05 -6.81 44.27
N LEU A 15 -14.56 -5.57 44.35
CA LEU A 15 -15.36 -4.36 44.38
C LEU A 15 -15.16 -3.54 43.11
N GLU A 16 -16.14 -2.72 42.78
CA GLU A 16 -16.02 -1.69 41.75
C GLU A 16 -15.53 -0.37 42.36
N ARG A 17 -14.98 0.51 41.52
CA ARG A 17 -14.66 1.88 41.92
C ARG A 17 -15.95 2.63 42.24
N GLY A 18 -15.91 3.50 43.26
CA GLY A 18 -17.10 4.17 43.80
C GLY A 18 -17.82 3.43 44.92
N CYS A 19 -17.31 2.28 45.39
CA CYS A 19 -17.85 1.55 46.54
C CYS A 19 -17.77 2.37 47.84
N THR A 20 -18.68 2.11 48.79
CA THR A 20 -18.64 2.82 50.09
C THR A 20 -17.64 2.17 51.04
N ASP A 21 -17.21 2.91 52.08
CA ASP A 21 -16.31 2.37 53.12
C ASP A 21 -16.91 1.11 53.80
N LYS A 22 -18.25 1.03 53.88
CA LYS A 22 -18.97 -0.15 54.40
C LYS A 22 -18.82 -1.36 53.48
N ASP A 23 -18.84 -1.15 52.17
CA ASP A 23 -18.66 -2.23 51.18
C ASP A 23 -17.24 -2.78 51.23
N VAL A 24 -16.24 -1.90 51.38
CA VAL A 24 -14.83 -2.28 51.57
C VAL A 24 -14.66 -3.16 52.81
N GLN A 25 -15.24 -2.75 53.95
CA GLN A 25 -15.20 -3.55 55.18
C GLN A 25 -15.91 -4.90 55.03
N LYS A 26 -17.07 -4.93 54.36
CA LYS A 26 -17.83 -6.16 54.13
C LYS A 26 -17.06 -7.13 53.24
N ALA A 27 -16.50 -6.65 52.14
CA ALA A 27 -15.72 -7.46 51.20
C ALA A 27 -14.46 -8.01 51.87
N TYR A 28 -13.74 -7.20 52.66
CA TYR A 28 -12.58 -7.67 53.41
C TYR A 28 -12.92 -8.82 54.37
N LYS A 29 -14.01 -8.68 55.14
CA LYS A 29 -14.49 -9.76 56.03
C LYS A 29 -14.81 -11.04 55.26
N GLN A 30 -15.43 -10.93 54.10
CA GLN A 30 -15.73 -12.08 53.23
C GLN A 30 -14.45 -12.75 52.69
N GLN A 31 -13.46 -11.97 52.26
CA GLN A 31 -12.18 -12.50 51.79
C GLN A 31 -11.39 -13.19 52.92
N CYS A 32 -11.37 -12.61 54.12
CA CYS A 32 -10.73 -13.25 55.28
C CYS A 32 -11.37 -14.59 55.63
N LEU A 33 -12.70 -14.69 55.58
CA LEU A 33 -13.41 -15.95 55.84
C LEU A 33 -13.18 -16.98 54.74
N ARG A 34 -13.06 -16.54 53.49
CA ARG A 34 -12.81 -17.40 52.33
C ARG A 34 -11.39 -17.98 52.35
N TRP A 35 -10.40 -17.15 52.66
CA TRP A 35 -8.98 -17.50 52.61
C TRP A 35 -8.36 -17.75 53.99
N HIS A 36 -9.17 -18.04 55.01
CA HIS A 36 -8.67 -18.36 56.34
C HIS A 36 -7.83 -19.66 56.31
N PRO A 37 -6.66 -19.71 56.99
CA PRO A 37 -5.79 -20.89 56.99
C PRO A 37 -6.50 -22.16 57.50
N ASP A 38 -7.37 -22.04 58.50
CA ASP A 38 -8.13 -23.17 59.05
C ASP A 38 -9.09 -23.82 58.05
N LYS A 39 -9.58 -23.06 57.04
CA LYS A 39 -10.51 -23.58 56.03
C LYS A 39 -9.79 -24.08 54.76
N ASN A 40 -8.53 -23.72 54.58
CA ASN A 40 -7.76 -23.98 53.36
C ASN A 40 -6.52 -24.85 53.65
N LEU A 41 -6.74 -25.98 54.32
CA LEU A 41 -5.66 -26.88 54.78
C LEU A 41 -4.85 -27.50 53.63
N GLU A 42 -5.49 -27.74 52.48
CA GLU A 42 -4.85 -28.32 51.28
C GLU A 42 -4.16 -27.27 50.39
N ASN A 43 -4.55 -25.99 50.50
CA ASN A 43 -4.03 -24.91 49.66
C ASN A 43 -3.57 -23.72 50.50
N LYS A 44 -2.73 -24.00 51.50
CA LYS A 44 -2.26 -23.00 52.47
C LYS A 44 -1.51 -21.85 51.82
N GLU A 45 -0.64 -22.13 50.84
CA GLU A 45 0.17 -21.11 50.19
C GLU A 45 -0.66 -20.11 49.39
N GLU A 46 -1.64 -20.57 48.60
CA GLU A 46 -2.51 -19.67 47.84
C GLU A 46 -3.44 -18.90 48.78
N ALA A 47 -3.97 -19.56 49.80
CA ALA A 47 -4.81 -18.91 50.81
C ALA A 47 -4.05 -17.79 51.53
N GLU A 48 -2.81 -18.03 51.93
CA GLU A 48 -1.95 -17.02 52.55
C GLU A 48 -1.69 -15.85 51.59
N LYS A 49 -1.31 -16.12 50.33
CA LYS A 49 -1.10 -15.06 49.33
C LYS A 49 -2.34 -14.19 49.13
N ARG A 50 -3.52 -14.82 49.00
CA ARG A 50 -4.79 -14.12 48.83
C ARG A 50 -5.20 -13.35 50.08
N PHE A 51 -4.92 -13.90 51.26
CA PHE A 51 -5.18 -13.24 52.54
C PHE A 51 -4.31 -11.99 52.71
N ILE A 52 -3.02 -12.09 52.41
CA ILE A 52 -2.09 -10.96 52.44
C ILE A 52 -2.53 -9.90 51.41
N ALA A 53 -2.86 -10.31 50.18
CA ALA A 53 -3.36 -9.38 49.16
C ALA A 53 -4.65 -8.67 49.59
N ALA A 54 -5.61 -9.40 50.19
CA ALA A 54 -6.86 -8.81 50.69
C ALA A 54 -6.61 -7.80 51.82
N LYS A 55 -5.65 -8.07 52.70
CA LYS A 55 -5.24 -7.14 53.77
C LYS A 55 -4.57 -5.89 53.19
N GLU A 56 -3.65 -6.05 52.24
CA GLU A 56 -3.02 -4.92 51.53
C GLU A 56 -4.07 -4.05 50.82
N ALA A 57 -5.02 -4.68 50.13
CA ALA A 57 -6.09 -4.00 49.42
C ALA A 57 -7.02 -3.23 50.37
N PHE A 58 -7.39 -3.84 51.50
CA PHE A 58 -8.19 -3.17 52.53
C PHE A 58 -7.46 -1.96 53.12
N LEU A 59 -6.19 -2.10 53.50
CA LEU A 59 -5.40 -0.98 54.05
C LEU A 59 -5.24 0.16 53.04
N PHE A 60 -5.15 -0.17 51.74
CA PHE A 60 -5.07 0.82 50.69
C PHE A 60 -6.41 1.55 50.47
N LEU A 61 -7.52 0.82 50.37
CA LEU A 61 -8.85 1.38 50.09
C LEU A 61 -9.48 2.08 51.28
N PHE A 62 -9.10 1.71 52.51
CA PHE A 62 -9.60 2.33 53.72
C PHE A 62 -8.93 3.70 53.99
N ASP A 63 -7.73 3.92 53.45
CA ASP A 63 -7.04 5.21 53.47
C ASP A 63 -7.61 6.11 52.37
N LYS A 64 -8.48 7.06 52.76
CA LYS A 64 -9.18 7.96 51.84
C LYS A 64 -8.23 8.72 50.93
N SER A 65 -7.12 9.22 51.45
CA SER A 65 -6.15 9.99 50.68
C SER A 65 -5.51 9.14 49.57
N LYS A 66 -5.10 7.91 49.89
CA LYS A 66 -4.53 6.98 48.89
C LYS A 66 -5.55 6.54 47.87
N ARG A 67 -6.79 6.28 48.31
CA ARG A 67 -7.90 5.91 47.45
C ARG A 67 -8.22 7.00 46.43
N GLU A 68 -8.35 8.24 46.89
CA GLU A 68 -8.63 9.40 46.04
C GLU A 68 -7.51 9.66 45.02
N GLU A 69 -6.25 9.56 45.44
CA GLU A 69 -5.10 9.70 44.54
C GLU A 69 -5.10 8.61 43.46
N TYR A 70 -5.32 7.37 43.85
CA TYR A 70 -5.41 6.23 42.94
C TYR A 70 -6.55 6.38 41.93
N ASP A 71 -7.74 6.75 42.40
CA ASP A 71 -8.92 6.95 41.55
C ASP A 71 -8.69 8.10 40.56
N ARG A 72 -8.10 9.21 41.02
CA ARG A 72 -7.75 10.36 40.17
C ARG A 72 -6.72 9.99 39.10
N ASP A 73 -5.68 9.25 39.46
CA ASP A 73 -4.64 8.88 38.50
C ASP A 73 -5.13 7.84 37.50
N TYR A 74 -6.04 6.96 37.93
CA TYR A 74 -6.75 6.08 37.00
C TYR A 74 -7.58 6.87 35.99
N GLU A 75 -8.38 7.84 36.42
CA GLU A 75 -9.19 8.65 35.49
C GLU A 75 -8.31 9.46 34.52
N LYS A 76 -7.17 9.99 34.98
CA LYS A 76 -6.18 10.63 34.09
C LYS A 76 -5.63 9.63 33.06
N ALA A 77 -5.29 8.42 33.48
CA ALA A 77 -4.77 7.39 32.57
C ALA A 77 -5.80 7.01 31.51
N LYS A 78 -7.05 6.76 31.93
CA LYS A 78 -8.18 6.47 31.04
C LYS A 78 -8.44 7.61 30.06
N HIS A 79 -8.38 8.86 30.51
CA HIS A 79 -8.52 10.01 29.63
C HIS A 79 -7.36 10.11 28.61
N ARG A 80 -6.11 9.86 29.03
CA ARG A 80 -4.96 9.81 28.11
C ARG A 80 -5.11 8.71 27.06
N GLU A 81 -5.56 7.54 27.46
CA GLU A 81 -5.82 6.43 26.54
C GLU A 81 -6.93 6.77 25.54
N ALA A 82 -8.05 7.35 26.02
CA ALA A 82 -9.16 7.77 25.17
C ALA A 82 -8.72 8.83 24.14
N THR A 83 -7.95 9.83 24.57
CA THR A 83 -7.42 10.87 23.67
C THR A 83 -6.44 10.32 22.65
N TYR A 84 -5.56 9.40 23.04
CA TYR A 84 -4.66 8.69 22.11
C TYR A 84 -5.46 7.89 21.08
N ARG A 85 -6.44 7.09 21.52
CA ARG A 85 -7.28 6.28 20.66
C ARG A 85 -8.04 7.13 19.63
N ALA A 86 -8.65 8.22 20.07
CA ALA A 86 -9.36 9.14 19.18
C ALA A 86 -8.43 9.79 18.14
N ARG A 87 -7.19 10.10 18.51
CA ARG A 87 -6.18 10.62 17.57
C ARG A 87 -5.77 9.57 16.54
N MET A 88 -5.58 8.32 16.98
CA MET A 88 -5.22 7.21 16.09
C MET A 88 -6.35 6.89 15.11
N GLU A 89 -7.60 6.87 15.55
CA GLU A 89 -8.77 6.65 14.69
C GLU A 89 -8.91 7.71 13.59
N LYS A 90 -8.64 8.98 13.90
CA LYS A 90 -8.59 10.04 12.89
C LYS A 90 -7.47 9.83 11.87
N ALA A 91 -6.30 9.40 12.31
CA ALA A 91 -5.18 9.09 11.41
C ALA A 91 -5.47 7.87 10.54
N ASP A 92 -6.06 6.82 11.10
CA ASP A 92 -6.40 5.59 10.40
C ASP A 92 -7.54 5.79 9.40
N SER A 93 -8.55 6.59 9.75
CA SER A 93 -9.62 6.96 8.80
C SER A 93 -9.10 7.80 7.63
N ALA A 94 -8.16 8.72 7.87
CA ALA A 94 -7.48 9.45 6.79
C ALA A 94 -6.66 8.51 5.89
N ARG A 95 -5.90 7.58 6.48
CA ARG A 95 -5.16 6.56 5.73
C ARG A 95 -6.09 5.68 4.90
N ARG A 96 -7.21 5.24 5.48
CA ARG A 96 -8.19 4.40 4.80
C ARG A 96 -8.82 5.10 3.59
N ARG A 97 -9.26 6.36 3.76
CA ARG A 97 -9.77 7.17 2.64
C ARG A 97 -8.75 7.31 1.52
N PHE A 98 -7.48 7.50 1.86
CA PHE A 98 -6.42 7.61 0.87
C PHE A 98 -6.19 6.29 0.12
N ILE A 99 -6.21 5.16 0.82
CA ILE A 99 -6.11 3.83 0.20
C ILE A 99 -7.31 3.58 -0.73
N ASP A 100 -8.53 3.89 -0.27
CA ASP A 100 -9.75 3.73 -1.05
C ASP A 100 -9.70 4.61 -2.32
N GLU A 101 -9.22 5.86 -2.21
CA GLU A 101 -9.02 6.76 -3.35
C GLU A 101 -7.99 6.21 -4.35
N LEU A 102 -6.86 5.68 -3.86
CA LEU A 102 -5.85 5.07 -4.72
C LEU A 102 -6.40 3.87 -5.48
N GLN A 103 -7.10 2.96 -4.78
CA GLN A 103 -7.72 1.79 -5.39
C GLN A 103 -8.76 2.19 -6.43
N GLN A 104 -9.55 3.22 -6.15
CA GLN A 104 -10.54 3.73 -7.10
C GLN A 104 -9.86 4.30 -8.36
N ARG A 105 -8.79 5.10 -8.21
CA ARG A 105 -8.04 5.63 -9.36
C ARG A 105 -7.38 4.53 -10.17
N GLU A 106 -6.80 3.52 -9.53
CA GLU A 106 -6.22 2.35 -10.22
C GLU A 106 -7.28 1.57 -11.00
N LYS A 107 -8.47 1.38 -10.41
CA LYS A 107 -9.61 0.75 -11.08
C LYS A 107 -10.10 1.58 -12.26
N GLU A 108 -10.30 2.89 -12.10
CA GLU A 108 -10.72 3.80 -13.17
C GLU A 108 -9.68 3.83 -14.31
N PHE A 109 -8.39 3.83 -13.98
CA PHE A 109 -7.32 3.74 -14.96
C PHE A 109 -7.36 2.40 -15.71
N SER A 110 -7.53 1.28 -14.98
CA SER A 110 -7.67 -0.05 -15.58
C SER A 110 -8.88 -0.11 -16.50
N GLU A 111 -10.02 0.44 -16.09
CA GLU A 111 -11.27 0.47 -16.87
C GLU A 111 -11.14 1.37 -18.11
N ARG A 112 -10.53 2.56 -17.99
CA ARG A 112 -10.21 3.42 -19.16
C ARG A 112 -9.22 2.75 -20.12
N SER A 113 -8.26 1.99 -19.60
CA SER A 113 -7.34 1.20 -20.42
C SER A 113 -8.06 0.04 -21.12
N ARG A 114 -9.11 -0.53 -20.52
CA ARG A 114 -9.93 -1.58 -21.12
C ARG A 114 -10.82 -1.06 -22.24
N THR A 115 -11.38 0.14 -22.11
CA THR A 115 -12.27 0.72 -23.15
C THR A 115 -11.51 1.25 -24.37
N ALA A 116 -10.19 1.48 -24.28
CA ALA A 116 -9.35 2.04 -25.33
C ALA A 116 -8.41 1.02 -26.02
N GLU A 117 -8.83 -0.26 -26.19
CA GLU A 117 -8.13 -1.41 -26.85
C GLU A 117 -7.69 -2.56 -25.93
N GLY A 118 -7.99 -2.55 -24.63
CA GLY A 118 -7.77 -3.73 -23.77
C GLY A 118 -6.31 -4.10 -23.50
N LEU A 119 -5.36 -3.30 -23.99
CA LEU A 119 -3.92 -3.48 -23.80
C LEU A 119 -3.47 -2.65 -22.59
N SER A 120 -2.66 -3.25 -21.72
CA SER A 120 -1.92 -2.49 -20.68
C SER A 120 -1.07 -1.39 -21.34
N PRO A 121 -0.81 -0.24 -20.69
CA PRO A 121 0.05 0.81 -21.24
C PRO A 121 1.41 0.30 -21.76
N ALA A 122 1.99 -0.70 -21.10
CA ALA A 122 3.22 -1.35 -21.56
C ALA A 122 3.00 -2.16 -22.84
N GLN A 123 1.88 -2.89 -22.95
CA GLN A 123 1.54 -3.67 -24.14
C GLN A 123 1.17 -2.75 -25.32
N ALA A 124 0.44 -1.67 -25.08
CA ALA A 124 0.10 -0.66 -26.08
C ALA A 124 1.36 0.04 -26.63
N TYR A 125 2.34 0.33 -25.76
CA TYR A 125 3.64 0.87 -26.19
C TYR A 125 4.41 -0.11 -27.07
N GLN A 126 4.50 -1.39 -26.69
CA GLN A 126 5.20 -2.39 -27.50
C GLN A 126 4.53 -2.58 -28.86
N ARG A 127 3.20 -2.64 -28.90
CA ARG A 127 2.44 -2.76 -30.15
C ARG A 127 2.69 -1.58 -31.08
N ARG A 128 2.61 -0.33 -30.59
CA ARG A 128 2.94 0.86 -31.38
C ARG A 128 4.37 0.83 -31.91
N LYS A 129 5.33 0.42 -31.07
CA LYS A 129 6.75 0.30 -31.46
C LYS A 129 6.98 -0.75 -32.55
N GLU A 130 6.24 -1.86 -32.51
CA GLU A 130 6.30 -2.89 -33.55
C GLU A 130 5.63 -2.42 -34.85
N GLU A 131 4.48 -1.76 -34.76
CA GLU A 131 3.80 -1.16 -35.91
C GLU A 131 4.68 -0.08 -36.58
N GLU A 132 5.32 0.81 -35.82
CA GLU A 132 6.27 1.80 -36.34
C GLU A 132 7.44 1.15 -37.08
N LYS A 133 8.00 0.06 -36.55
CA LYS A 133 9.07 -0.69 -37.22
C LYS A 133 8.59 -1.30 -38.54
N ARG A 134 7.40 -1.88 -38.56
CA ARG A 134 6.79 -2.46 -39.78
C ARG A 134 6.58 -1.38 -40.83
N ILE A 135 5.91 -0.29 -40.48
CA ILE A 135 5.67 0.86 -41.36
C ILE A 135 6.98 1.41 -41.90
N ARG A 136 8.01 1.56 -41.05
CA ARG A 136 9.33 2.02 -41.47
C ARG A 136 9.97 1.08 -42.49
N SER A 137 9.90 -0.23 -42.26
CA SER A 137 10.44 -1.23 -43.19
C SER A 137 9.69 -1.27 -44.53
N GLU A 138 8.36 -1.11 -44.51
CA GLU A 138 7.54 -1.03 -45.71
C GLU A 138 7.86 0.23 -46.51
N PHE A 139 8.04 1.37 -45.82
CA PHE A 139 8.43 2.62 -46.46
C PHE A 139 9.82 2.53 -47.08
N GLU A 140 10.79 1.91 -46.41
CA GLU A 140 12.13 1.68 -46.95
C GLU A 140 12.10 0.78 -48.20
N ALA A 141 11.31 -0.31 -48.16
CA ALA A 141 11.13 -1.18 -49.32
C ALA A 141 10.47 -0.45 -50.50
N LEU A 142 9.47 0.39 -50.24
CA LEU A 142 8.83 1.23 -51.27
C LEU A 142 9.80 2.23 -51.87
N ARG A 143 10.62 2.90 -51.04
CA ARG A 143 11.66 3.81 -51.53
C ARG A 143 12.66 3.10 -52.44
N LYS A 144 13.11 1.90 -52.04
CA LYS A 144 14.04 1.11 -52.83
C LYS A 144 13.44 0.72 -54.19
N LYS A 145 12.18 0.29 -54.22
CA LYS A 145 11.48 0.00 -55.48
C LYS A 145 11.37 1.23 -56.37
N LEU A 146 11.03 2.38 -55.79
CA LEU A 146 10.95 3.65 -56.52
C LEU A 146 12.32 4.06 -57.11
N GLU A 147 13.41 3.84 -56.35
CA GLU A 147 14.77 4.08 -56.82
C GLU A 147 15.18 3.10 -57.95
N GLU A 148 14.82 1.82 -57.83
CA GLU A 148 15.04 0.81 -58.87
C GLU A 148 14.27 1.17 -60.16
N GLU A 149 12.99 1.51 -60.07
CA GLU A 149 12.17 1.97 -61.21
C GLU A 149 12.76 3.23 -61.86
N ALA A 150 13.16 4.22 -61.06
CA ALA A 150 13.77 5.45 -61.58
C ALA A 150 15.12 5.18 -62.28
N ALA A 151 15.91 4.24 -61.76
CA ALA A 151 17.18 3.83 -62.37
C ALA A 151 16.95 3.09 -63.71
N GLU A 152 15.95 2.21 -63.76
CA GLU A 152 15.54 1.54 -65.00
C GLU A 152 15.05 2.54 -66.05
N GLU A 153 14.24 3.52 -65.66
CA GLU A 153 13.80 4.60 -66.54
C GLU A 153 14.96 5.44 -67.07
N LEU A 154 15.90 5.84 -66.20
CA LEU A 154 17.08 6.59 -66.58
C LEU A 154 17.96 5.80 -67.55
N HIS A 155 18.19 4.51 -67.28
CA HIS A 155 18.94 3.63 -68.17
C HIS A 155 18.24 3.49 -69.53
N ALA A 156 16.91 3.33 -69.55
CA ALA A 156 16.13 3.28 -70.78
C ALA A 156 16.15 4.61 -71.56
N GLN A 157 16.22 5.75 -70.87
CA GLN A 157 16.39 7.06 -71.51
C GLN A 157 17.80 7.22 -72.11
N GLN A 158 18.85 6.85 -71.37
CA GLN A 158 20.23 6.90 -71.84
C GLN A 158 20.44 6.00 -73.07
N ALA A 159 19.89 4.77 -73.05
CA ALA A 159 19.96 3.85 -74.19
C ALA A 159 19.24 4.42 -75.44
N ARG A 160 18.10 5.10 -75.25
CA ARG A 160 17.39 5.78 -76.34
C ARG A 160 18.22 6.94 -76.93
N LEU A 161 18.81 7.76 -76.07
CA LEU A 161 19.69 8.86 -76.49
C LEU A 161 20.94 8.36 -77.22
N ALA A 162 21.54 7.26 -76.74
CA ALA A 162 22.71 6.66 -77.38
C ALA A 162 22.39 6.12 -78.79
N ARG A 163 21.23 5.48 -78.98
CA ARG A 163 20.78 5.03 -80.31
C ARG A 163 20.58 6.19 -81.28
N LEU A 164 19.90 7.25 -80.83
CA LEU A 164 19.73 8.47 -81.63
C LEU A 164 21.07 9.12 -82.03
N ALA A 165 22.04 9.12 -81.12
CA ALA A 165 23.39 9.63 -81.40
C ALA A 165 24.16 8.77 -82.42
N GLN A 166 24.00 7.45 -82.36
CA GLN A 166 24.58 6.52 -83.34
C GLN A 166 23.97 6.70 -84.73
N GLU A 167 22.64 6.81 -84.82
CA GLU A 167 21.94 7.09 -86.08
C GLU A 167 22.41 8.41 -86.70
N GLN A 168 22.54 9.48 -85.91
CA GLN A 168 23.07 10.77 -86.39
C GLN A 168 24.53 10.70 -86.85
N GLN A 169 25.36 9.85 -86.23
CA GLN A 169 26.75 9.64 -86.67
C GLN A 169 26.82 8.83 -87.97
N GLU A 170 25.95 7.83 -88.14
CA GLU A 170 25.85 7.06 -89.38
C GLU A 170 25.32 7.91 -90.54
N ASP A 171 24.32 8.77 -90.28
CA ASP A 171 23.80 9.70 -91.27
C ASP A 171 24.84 10.77 -91.65
N ARG A 172 25.64 11.27 -90.69
CA ARG A 172 26.79 12.15 -90.99
C ARG A 172 27.85 11.47 -91.84
N LYS A 173 28.21 10.21 -91.54
CA LYS A 173 29.21 9.46 -92.31
C LYS A 173 28.73 9.13 -93.73
N LYS A 174 27.41 8.92 -93.92
CA LYS A 174 26.81 8.76 -95.25
C LYS A 174 26.86 10.06 -96.06
N GLN A 175 26.61 11.21 -95.43
CA GLN A 175 26.74 12.53 -96.06
C GLN A 175 28.20 12.89 -96.43
N GLU A 176 29.18 12.50 -95.60
CA GLU A 176 30.61 12.74 -95.89
C GLU A 176 31.21 11.76 -96.92
N GLY A 177 30.57 10.62 -97.17
CA GLY A 177 30.98 9.64 -98.18
C GLY A 177 30.42 9.87 -99.59
N GLU A 178 29.45 10.78 -99.75
CA GLU A 178 28.90 11.17 -101.07
C GLU A 178 29.64 12.35 -101.73
N ASP A 179 30.60 12.99 -101.03
CA ASP A 179 31.34 14.18 -101.50
C ASP A 179 32.80 13.90 -101.93
N THR A 180 33.15 12.63 -102.20
CA THR A 180 34.40 12.20 -102.88
C THR A 180 34.10 11.43 -104.15
#